data_AF-A0A2T2S8C7-F1
#
_entry.id   AF-A0A2T2S8C7-F1
#
_cell.length_a   1.000
_cell.length_b   1.000
_cell.length_c   1.000
_cell.angle_alpha   90.00
_cell.angle_beta   90.00
_cell.angle_gamma   90.00
#
_symmetry.space_group_name_H-M   'P 1'
#
loop_
_entity.id
_entity.type
_entity.pdbx_description
1 polymer ?
#
loop_
_entity_poly.entity_id
_entity_poly.type
_entity_poly.pdbx_seq_one_letter_code
_entity_poly.pdbx_strand_id
1 'polypeptide(L)'
;EDDDFPVDDRHHFSLHVPEERRVLVVRGDGQNTQYLDLALSADMIEDQIAFRTTTIEEDELATAELGSYDAVLLAGPRSLSSGEVDALTRYVDRGGGLLLFPSAQARSEDYNALFGALQAGSFRGFSGSLSGDRTVASFERVDLAHPLFEGIFSPERRREDASVEQPEIRHVMNFRPSGRAGQTLIELSNGFPFLHEVRHGGGRLLLMAVAPTQAWSDLPVRGLFVPLLYRSVYYLSASTSVAGEQLVAGTPSELRVTGVPPDASLRLQGPDGIEVTPEQRTLFGATLLEIGRTLVEPGLYAVQAGTTQVRRVAVNIQPAESNLQVATPEAASETLQNVTGVPVQSVSRQLSGGTEEISETLRTQQAGTEIWNVFLLLALIFLAAEMLVANQWTPETASA
;
A
#
# COMPACT_ATOMS: atom_id res chain seq x y z
N GLU A 1 3.16 33.56 17.21
CA GLU A 1 4.41 33.01 17.75
C GLU A 1 4.75 31.91 16.78
N ASP A 2 5.82 32.09 16.01
CA ASP A 2 6.37 31.02 15.17
C ASP A 2 7.34 30.25 16.08
N ASP A 3 7.34 28.93 16.00
CA ASP A 3 8.28 28.11 16.75
C ASP A 3 9.67 28.08 16.08
N ASP A 4 10.62 27.41 16.71
CA ASP A 4 12.01 27.31 16.23
C ASP A 4 12.19 26.28 15.10
N PHE A 5 11.11 25.67 14.56
CA PHE A 5 11.21 24.61 13.56
C PHE A 5 10.36 24.84 12.29
N PRO A 6 10.57 25.95 11.54
CA PRO A 6 9.72 26.37 10.40
C PRO A 6 9.72 25.43 9.17
N VAL A 7 10.44 24.32 9.25
CA VAL A 7 10.55 23.32 8.19
C VAL A 7 9.30 22.40 8.16
N ASP A 8 8.60 22.24 9.28
CA ASP A 8 7.38 21.44 9.38
C ASP A 8 6.11 22.16 8.88
N ASP A 9 6.16 23.50 8.82
CA ASP A 9 5.12 24.36 8.24
C ASP A 9 4.98 24.23 6.70
N ARG A 10 5.83 23.43 6.04
CA ARG A 10 5.85 23.27 4.58
C ARG A 10 5.77 21.81 4.18
N HIS A 11 4.82 21.50 3.31
CA HIS A 11 4.71 20.19 2.67
C HIS A 11 4.87 20.30 1.16
N HIS A 12 5.90 19.66 0.63
CA HIS A 12 6.18 19.60 -0.79
C HIS A 12 5.41 18.45 -1.44
N PHE A 13 4.85 18.70 -2.61
CA PHE A 13 4.29 17.65 -3.46
C PHE A 13 4.73 17.87 -4.90
N SER A 14 4.81 16.77 -5.65
CA SER A 14 5.05 16.81 -7.09
C SER A 14 4.00 15.96 -7.80
N LEU A 15 3.59 16.40 -8.99
CA LEU A 15 2.85 15.56 -9.92
C LEU A 15 3.76 15.30 -11.11
N HIS A 16 3.90 14.03 -11.48
CA HIS A 16 4.57 13.65 -12.71
C HIS A 16 3.52 13.14 -13.70
N VAL A 17 3.33 13.91 -14.76
CA VAL A 17 2.42 13.57 -15.85
C VAL A 17 3.30 13.19 -17.05
N PRO A 18 3.50 11.89 -17.33
CA PRO A 18 4.30 11.49 -18.47
C PRO A 18 3.58 11.83 -19.78
N GLU A 19 4.35 12.25 -20.79
CA GLU A 19 3.82 12.54 -22.14
C GLU A 19 3.26 11.28 -22.81
N GLU A 20 3.96 10.15 -22.63
CA GLU A 20 3.55 8.82 -23.10
C GLU A 20 3.66 7.81 -21.96
N ARG A 21 2.79 6.80 -21.96
CA ARG A 21 2.87 5.64 -21.07
C ARG A 21 3.16 4.38 -21.85
N ARG A 22 4.22 3.66 -21.46
CA ARG A 22 4.66 2.45 -22.15
C ARG A 22 3.87 1.26 -21.65
N VAL A 23 3.17 0.58 -22.54
CA VAL A 23 2.30 -0.54 -22.21
C VAL A 23 2.74 -1.77 -22.99
N LEU A 24 3.04 -2.87 -22.28
CA LEU A 24 3.32 -4.16 -22.91
C LEU A 24 2.03 -4.95 -23.03
N VAL A 25 1.70 -5.43 -24.22
CA VAL A 25 0.63 -6.39 -24.47
C VAL A 25 1.26 -7.74 -24.75
N VAL A 26 0.95 -8.73 -23.92
CA VAL A 26 1.39 -10.11 -24.11
C VAL A 26 0.21 -10.89 -24.66
N ARG A 27 0.31 -11.29 -25.94
CA ARG A 27 -0.73 -12.03 -26.64
C ARG A 27 -0.58 -13.52 -26.33
N GLY A 28 -1.63 -14.14 -25.78
CA GLY A 28 -1.69 -15.59 -25.66
C GLY A 28 -1.82 -16.27 -27.02
N ASP A 29 -1.31 -17.50 -27.16
CA ASP A 29 -1.38 -18.20 -28.44
C ASP A 29 -2.84 -18.42 -28.89
N GLY A 30 -3.09 -18.11 -30.16
CA GLY A 30 -4.41 -18.14 -30.77
C GLY A 30 -5.40 -17.10 -30.23
N GLN A 31 -4.98 -16.14 -29.40
CA GLN A 31 -5.85 -15.07 -28.92
C GLN A 31 -5.94 -13.91 -29.91
N ASN A 32 -7.15 -13.38 -30.08
CA ASN A 32 -7.38 -12.18 -30.89
C ASN A 32 -7.38 -10.92 -29.99
N THR A 33 -6.42 -10.02 -30.24
CA THR A 33 -6.27 -8.75 -29.50
C THR A 33 -6.83 -7.54 -30.26
N GLN A 34 -7.49 -7.70 -31.40
CA GLN A 34 -7.92 -6.58 -32.27
C GLN A 34 -8.71 -5.49 -31.51
N TYR A 35 -9.64 -5.86 -30.63
CA TYR A 35 -10.39 -4.89 -29.83
C TYR A 35 -9.51 -4.15 -28.83
N LEU A 36 -8.54 -4.85 -28.22
CA LEU A 36 -7.56 -4.29 -27.30
C LEU A 36 -6.65 -3.30 -28.03
N ASP A 37 -6.12 -3.72 -29.19
CA ASP A 37 -5.20 -2.94 -30.01
C ASP A 37 -5.89 -1.66 -30.54
N LEU A 38 -7.13 -1.77 -31.02
CA LEU A 38 -7.91 -0.63 -31.48
C LEU A 38 -8.23 0.34 -30.34
N ALA A 39 -8.68 -0.17 -29.19
CA ALA A 39 -9.07 0.67 -28.06
C ALA A 39 -7.89 1.39 -27.38
N LEU A 40 -6.67 0.87 -27.54
CA LEU A 40 -5.43 1.50 -27.05
C LEU A 40 -4.69 2.31 -28.12
N SER A 41 -5.21 2.36 -29.35
CA SER A 41 -4.60 3.13 -30.43
C SER A 41 -4.68 4.64 -30.18
N ALA A 42 -3.65 5.37 -30.63
CA ALA A 42 -3.58 6.83 -30.45
C ALA A 42 -4.77 7.57 -31.11
N ASP A 43 -5.30 7.03 -32.21
CA ASP A 43 -6.42 7.61 -32.96
C ASP A 43 -7.73 7.63 -32.16
N MET A 44 -7.87 6.75 -31.16
CA MET A 44 -9.05 6.67 -30.29
C MET A 44 -8.97 7.60 -29.07
N ILE A 45 -7.83 8.26 -28.86
CA ILE A 45 -7.48 8.97 -27.61
C ILE A 45 -6.96 10.37 -27.96
N GLU A 46 -7.69 11.11 -28.80
CA GLU A 46 -7.39 12.53 -29.08
C GLU A 46 -7.50 13.32 -27.76
N ASP A 47 -6.51 14.18 -27.46
CA ASP A 47 -6.39 15.00 -26.24
C ASP A 47 -6.17 14.28 -24.88
N GLN A 48 -5.84 12.98 -24.84
CA GLN A 48 -5.45 12.29 -23.58
C GLN A 48 -4.04 11.72 -23.65
N ILE A 49 -3.54 11.20 -22.52
CA ILE A 49 -2.17 10.70 -22.42
C ILE A 49 -2.00 9.49 -23.34
N ALA A 50 -1.05 9.58 -24.27
CA ALA A 50 -0.82 8.56 -25.27
C ALA A 50 -0.28 7.27 -24.62
N PHE A 51 -0.90 6.13 -24.95
CA PHE A 51 -0.33 4.82 -24.66
C PHE A 51 0.56 4.40 -25.81
N ARG A 52 1.84 4.19 -25.53
CA ARG A 52 2.76 3.56 -26.46
C ARG A 52 2.75 2.06 -26.21
N THR A 53 2.00 1.34 -27.03
CA THR A 53 1.87 -0.11 -26.91
C THR A 53 3.02 -0.83 -27.61
N THR A 54 3.51 -1.91 -26.99
CA THR A 54 4.38 -2.91 -27.62
C THR A 54 3.72 -4.25 -27.43
N THR A 55 3.59 -5.03 -28.49
CA THR A 55 2.95 -6.36 -28.43
C THR A 55 4.00 -7.43 -28.64
N ILE A 56 3.99 -8.44 -27.77
CA ILE A 56 4.81 -9.66 -27.87
C ILE A 56 3.91 -10.88 -27.78
N GLU A 57 4.38 -12.03 -28.24
CA GLU A 57 3.68 -13.31 -28.06
C GLU A 57 4.02 -13.93 -26.69
N GLU A 58 3.21 -14.89 -26.22
CA GLU A 58 3.33 -15.44 -24.85
C GLU A 58 4.69 -16.12 -24.57
N ASP A 59 5.35 -16.66 -25.58
CA ASP A 59 6.66 -17.32 -25.48
C ASP A 59 7.84 -16.35 -25.27
N GLU A 60 7.66 -15.08 -25.61
CA GLU A 60 8.67 -14.03 -25.43
C GLU A 60 8.64 -13.44 -24.00
N LEU A 61 7.58 -13.71 -23.23
CA LEU A 61 7.34 -13.13 -21.90
C LEU A 61 8.48 -13.42 -20.92
N ALA A 62 9.02 -14.63 -20.94
CA ALA A 62 10.08 -15.05 -20.02
C ALA A 62 11.37 -14.20 -20.15
N THR A 63 11.62 -13.65 -21.35
CA THR A 63 12.79 -12.82 -21.65
C THR A 63 12.48 -11.32 -21.69
N ALA A 64 11.21 -10.93 -21.58
CA ALA A 64 10.79 -9.54 -21.66
C ALA A 64 11.25 -8.75 -20.43
N GLU A 65 11.77 -7.54 -20.66
CA GLU A 65 12.16 -6.61 -19.61
C GLU A 65 10.93 -5.86 -19.07
N LEU A 66 10.11 -6.51 -18.25
CA LEU A 66 8.82 -5.97 -17.78
C LEU A 66 8.93 -4.59 -17.09
N GLY A 67 10.04 -4.31 -16.42
CA GLY A 67 10.31 -3.03 -15.77
C GLY A 67 10.45 -1.85 -16.75
N SER A 68 10.67 -2.11 -18.05
CA SER A 68 10.59 -1.07 -19.08
C SER A 68 9.16 -0.67 -19.45
N TYR A 69 8.13 -1.16 -18.74
CA TYR A 69 6.74 -0.83 -19.02
C TYR A 69 6.02 -0.34 -17.77
N ASP A 70 5.18 0.67 -17.96
CA ASP A 70 4.37 1.26 -16.89
C ASP A 70 3.16 0.37 -16.56
N ALA A 71 2.67 -0.41 -17.54
CA ALA A 71 1.71 -1.48 -17.33
C ALA A 71 1.97 -2.66 -18.28
N VAL A 72 1.62 -3.87 -17.83
CA VAL A 72 1.66 -5.12 -18.60
C VAL A 72 0.24 -5.68 -18.71
N LEU A 73 -0.18 -6.02 -19.92
CA LEU A 73 -1.50 -6.56 -20.26
C LEU A 73 -1.34 -7.99 -20.76
N LEU A 74 -1.82 -8.95 -19.99
CA LEU A 74 -1.86 -10.36 -20.39
C LEU A 74 -3.18 -10.64 -21.10
N ALA A 75 -3.14 -10.71 -22.43
CA ALA A 75 -4.29 -11.01 -23.26
C ALA A 75 -4.46 -12.52 -23.45
N GLY A 76 -4.88 -13.20 -22.38
CA GLY A 76 -5.24 -14.62 -22.40
C GLY A 76 -4.09 -15.59 -22.66
N PRO A 77 -2.94 -15.51 -21.96
CA PRO A 77 -1.91 -16.54 -22.05
C PRO A 77 -2.49 -17.91 -21.68
N ARG A 78 -2.09 -18.98 -22.38
CA ARG A 78 -2.63 -20.32 -22.10
C ARG A 78 -2.13 -20.85 -20.76
N SER A 79 -0.87 -20.60 -20.47
CA SER A 79 -0.21 -20.99 -19.24
C SER A 79 0.90 -20.03 -18.88
N LEU A 80 1.29 -20.01 -17.61
CA LEU A 80 2.46 -19.28 -17.13
C LEU A 80 3.43 -20.29 -16.50
N SER A 81 4.64 -20.35 -17.03
CA SER A 81 5.75 -21.07 -16.43
C SER A 81 6.14 -20.47 -15.09
N SER A 82 6.87 -21.23 -14.26
CA SER A 82 7.35 -20.72 -12.97
C SER A 82 8.22 -19.47 -13.12
N GLY A 83 9.04 -19.39 -14.18
CA GLY A 83 9.89 -18.23 -14.44
C GLY A 83 9.08 -16.96 -14.78
N GLU A 84 8.00 -17.12 -15.55
CA GLU A 84 7.08 -16.02 -15.89
C GLU A 84 6.28 -15.57 -14.67
N VAL A 85 5.81 -16.52 -13.85
CA VAL A 85 5.16 -16.21 -12.56
C VAL A 85 6.10 -15.40 -11.68
N ASP A 86 7.35 -15.83 -11.50
CA ASP A 86 8.33 -15.11 -10.70
C ASP A 86 8.63 -13.71 -11.26
N ALA A 87 8.72 -13.57 -12.59
CA ALA A 87 8.96 -12.29 -13.25
C ALA A 87 7.78 -11.33 -13.06
N LEU A 88 6.55 -11.80 -13.26
CA LEU A 88 5.32 -11.03 -13.06
C LEU A 88 5.12 -10.66 -11.59
N THR A 89 5.36 -11.58 -10.65
CA THR A 89 5.28 -11.30 -9.22
C THR A 89 6.28 -10.22 -8.80
N ARG A 90 7.54 -10.32 -9.24
CA ARG A 90 8.55 -9.28 -8.97
C ARG A 90 8.21 -7.94 -9.62
N TYR A 91 7.63 -7.95 -10.82
CA TYR A 91 7.18 -6.74 -11.50
C TYR A 91 6.08 -6.04 -10.68
N VAL A 92 5.06 -6.77 -10.23
CA VAL A 92 3.97 -6.23 -9.42
C VAL A 92 4.48 -5.78 -8.05
N ASP A 93 5.30 -6.59 -7.37
CA ASP A 93 5.87 -6.25 -6.05
C ASP A 93 6.62 -4.91 -6.05
N ARG A 94 7.30 -4.57 -7.16
CA ARG A 94 8.03 -3.31 -7.36
C ARG A 94 7.20 -2.14 -7.89
N GLY A 95 5.86 -2.21 -7.85
CA GLY A 95 5.02 -1.11 -8.30
C GLY A 95 4.53 -1.19 -9.74
N GLY A 96 4.76 -2.31 -10.42
CA GLY A 96 4.20 -2.57 -11.75
C GLY A 96 2.69 -2.77 -11.71
N GLY A 97 2.02 -2.35 -12.79
CA GLY A 97 0.58 -2.57 -12.98
C GLY A 97 0.32 -3.72 -13.96
N LEU A 98 -0.43 -4.73 -13.52
CA LEU A 98 -0.75 -5.91 -14.34
C LEU A 98 -2.25 -5.98 -14.64
N LEU A 99 -2.66 -6.11 -15.90
CA LEU A 99 -4.03 -6.42 -16.30
C LEU A 99 -4.06 -7.82 -16.90
N LEU A 100 -4.92 -8.71 -16.38
CA LEU A 100 -5.07 -10.05 -16.93
C LEU A 100 -6.48 -10.24 -17.50
N PHE A 101 -6.52 -10.62 -18.78
CA PHE A 101 -7.67 -11.22 -19.44
C PHE A 101 -7.49 -12.75 -19.49
N PRO A 102 -8.54 -13.54 -19.25
CA PRO A 102 -8.44 -14.98 -19.21
C PRO A 102 -8.37 -15.59 -20.62
N SER A 103 -7.65 -16.69 -20.76
CA SER A 103 -7.74 -17.56 -21.92
C SER A 103 -8.85 -18.58 -21.73
N ALA A 104 -9.57 -18.91 -22.81
CA ALA A 104 -10.54 -20.02 -22.74
C ALA A 104 -9.84 -21.39 -22.66
N GLN A 105 -8.54 -21.43 -22.97
CA GLN A 105 -7.70 -22.62 -22.93
C GLN A 105 -6.98 -22.78 -21.58
N ALA A 106 -7.02 -21.76 -20.71
CA ALA A 106 -6.34 -21.80 -19.42
C ALA A 106 -7.03 -22.77 -18.46
N ARG A 107 -6.24 -23.61 -17.78
CA ARG A 107 -6.74 -24.46 -16.69
C ARG A 107 -6.53 -23.77 -15.36
N SER A 108 -7.23 -24.25 -14.34
CA SER A 108 -7.14 -23.68 -13.00
C SER A 108 -5.72 -23.71 -12.45
N GLU A 109 -4.97 -24.79 -12.68
CA GLU A 109 -3.58 -24.90 -12.25
C GLU A 109 -2.68 -23.82 -12.87
N ASP A 110 -2.91 -23.46 -14.14
CA ASP A 110 -2.03 -22.60 -14.93
C ASP A 110 -2.02 -21.16 -14.41
N TYR A 111 -3.15 -20.65 -13.92
CA TYR A 111 -3.25 -19.29 -13.37
C TYR A 111 -3.13 -19.25 -11.83
N ASN A 112 -3.50 -20.33 -11.14
CA ASN A 112 -3.47 -20.35 -9.67
C ASN A 112 -2.06 -20.24 -9.09
N ALA A 113 -1.01 -20.56 -9.86
CA ALA A 113 0.37 -20.28 -9.46
C ALA A 113 0.61 -18.77 -9.28
N LEU A 114 0.25 -17.96 -10.28
CA LEU A 114 0.35 -16.49 -10.20
C LEU A 114 -0.57 -15.92 -9.12
N PHE A 115 -1.83 -16.40 -9.06
CA PHE A 115 -2.79 -15.91 -8.07
C PHE A 115 -2.38 -16.26 -6.64
N GLY A 116 -1.75 -17.41 -6.43
CA GLY A 116 -1.17 -17.80 -5.15
C GLY A 116 -0.01 -16.88 -4.75
N ALA A 117 0.93 -16.64 -5.66
CA ALA A 117 2.08 -15.77 -5.42
C ALA A 117 1.66 -14.33 -5.06
N LEU A 118 0.65 -13.79 -5.76
CA LEU A 118 0.12 -12.45 -5.52
C LEU A 118 -0.95 -12.39 -4.42
N GLN A 119 -1.29 -13.52 -3.79
CA GLN A 119 -2.36 -13.64 -2.79
C GLN A 119 -3.74 -13.16 -3.30
N ALA A 120 -3.97 -13.25 -4.61
CA ALA A 120 -5.16 -12.78 -5.30
C ALA A 120 -6.39 -13.64 -4.98
N GLY A 121 -6.23 -14.96 -4.89
CA GLY A 121 -7.33 -15.90 -4.74
C GLY A 121 -7.15 -17.13 -5.60
N SER A 122 -8.24 -17.66 -6.15
CA SER A 122 -8.21 -18.86 -7.00
C SER A 122 -9.25 -18.82 -8.11
N PHE A 123 -8.86 -19.33 -9.28
CA PHE A 123 -9.72 -19.65 -10.40
C PHE A 123 -10.15 -21.12 -10.31
N ARG A 124 -11.44 -21.39 -10.56
CA ARG A 124 -12.06 -22.74 -10.41
C ARG A 124 -12.72 -23.28 -11.67
N GLY A 125 -12.48 -22.67 -12.83
CA GLY A 125 -13.09 -23.05 -14.11
C GLY A 125 -14.06 -21.99 -14.64
N PHE A 126 -14.76 -22.32 -15.72
CA PHE A 126 -15.61 -21.37 -16.43
C PHE A 126 -17.10 -21.67 -16.26
N SER A 127 -17.92 -20.64 -16.39
CA SER A 127 -19.38 -20.76 -16.56
C SER A 127 -19.78 -20.32 -17.97
N GLY A 128 -20.78 -20.99 -18.55
CA GLY A 128 -21.28 -20.69 -19.88
C GLY A 128 -20.42 -21.24 -21.02
N SER A 129 -20.61 -20.73 -22.23
CA SER A 129 -19.98 -21.26 -23.45
C SER A 129 -19.58 -20.13 -24.39
N LEU A 130 -18.40 -20.26 -25.00
CA LEU A 130 -17.94 -19.33 -26.03
C LEU A 130 -18.96 -19.23 -27.16
N SER A 131 -19.27 -18.00 -27.57
CA SER A 131 -20.23 -17.68 -28.62
C SER A 131 -21.60 -18.33 -28.44
N GLY A 132 -22.00 -18.65 -27.21
CA GLY A 132 -23.29 -19.29 -26.93
C GLY A 132 -24.43 -18.29 -26.86
N ASP A 133 -25.64 -18.69 -27.25
CA ASP A 133 -26.79 -17.77 -27.30
C ASP A 133 -27.40 -17.41 -25.92
N ARG A 134 -26.82 -17.92 -24.82
CA ARG A 134 -27.33 -17.73 -23.46
C ARG A 134 -26.41 -16.84 -22.64
N THR A 135 -26.97 -15.75 -22.13
CA THR A 135 -26.35 -14.93 -21.09
C THR A 135 -26.30 -15.69 -19.78
N VAL A 136 -25.11 -15.84 -19.21
CA VAL A 136 -24.87 -16.50 -17.92
C VAL A 136 -24.59 -15.51 -16.79
N ALA A 137 -24.28 -14.27 -17.13
CA ALA A 137 -24.05 -13.19 -16.18
C ALA A 137 -24.28 -11.82 -16.82
N SER A 138 -24.53 -10.83 -15.98
CA SER A 138 -24.56 -9.40 -16.28
C SER A 138 -23.96 -8.64 -15.10
N PHE A 139 -23.71 -7.34 -15.25
CA PHE A 139 -23.26 -6.53 -14.13
C PHE A 139 -24.38 -6.35 -13.11
N GLU A 140 -24.09 -6.68 -11.85
CA GLU A 140 -25.02 -6.54 -10.73
C GLU A 140 -24.68 -5.30 -9.89
N ARG A 141 -23.42 -5.18 -9.44
CA ARG A 141 -22.97 -4.08 -8.60
C ARG A 141 -21.67 -3.51 -9.12
N VAL A 142 -21.58 -2.18 -9.18
CA VAL A 142 -20.36 -1.45 -9.55
C VAL A 142 -19.97 -0.51 -8.43
N ASP A 143 -18.71 -0.57 -8.02
CA ASP A 143 -18.16 0.32 -7.00
C ASP A 143 -17.73 1.66 -7.63
N LEU A 144 -18.72 2.53 -7.87
CA LEU A 144 -18.53 3.84 -8.50
C LEU A 144 -17.63 4.80 -7.69
N ALA A 145 -17.35 4.51 -6.42
CA ALA A 145 -16.47 5.32 -5.59
C ALA A 145 -14.98 5.07 -5.88
N HIS A 146 -14.65 3.98 -6.59
CA HIS A 146 -13.26 3.63 -6.88
C HIS A 146 -12.65 4.60 -7.92
N PRO A 147 -11.38 5.07 -7.73
CA PRO A 147 -10.74 6.03 -8.64
C PRO A 147 -10.70 5.62 -10.11
N LEU A 148 -10.72 4.30 -10.39
CA LEU A 148 -10.79 3.76 -11.74
C LEU A 148 -12.02 4.28 -12.52
N PHE A 149 -13.15 4.53 -11.84
CA PHE A 149 -14.40 4.94 -12.49
C PHE A 149 -14.63 6.45 -12.53
N GLU A 150 -13.69 7.25 -12.03
CA GLU A 150 -13.80 8.71 -12.10
C GLU A 150 -14.01 9.16 -13.55
N GLY A 151 -15.05 9.95 -13.79
CA GLY A 151 -15.39 10.47 -15.13
C GLY A 151 -15.83 9.44 -16.17
N ILE A 152 -15.94 8.14 -15.84
CA ILE A 152 -16.56 7.14 -16.75
C ILE A 152 -18.09 7.31 -16.74
N PHE A 153 -18.66 7.60 -15.57
CA PHE A 153 -20.10 7.74 -15.39
C PHE A 153 -20.45 9.21 -15.16
N SER A 154 -21.33 9.77 -15.99
CA SER A 154 -21.74 11.18 -15.88
C SER A 154 -22.41 11.45 -14.52
N PRO A 155 -21.94 12.45 -13.73
CA PRO A 155 -22.54 12.79 -12.43
C PRO A 155 -23.97 13.33 -12.53
N GLU A 156 -24.41 13.71 -13.73
CA GLU A 156 -25.77 14.17 -14.03
C GLU A 156 -26.82 13.06 -13.90
N ARG A 157 -26.39 11.79 -13.96
CA ARG A 157 -27.21 10.66 -13.53
C ARG A 157 -27.00 10.47 -12.03
N ARG A 158 -27.85 11.14 -11.24
CA ARG A 158 -27.99 10.93 -9.79
C ARG A 158 -27.90 9.44 -9.46
N ARG A 159 -27.31 9.11 -8.31
CA ARG A 159 -26.96 7.77 -7.78
C ARG A 159 -28.06 6.69 -7.83
N GLU A 160 -29.28 7.04 -8.22
CA GLU A 160 -30.43 6.14 -8.36
C GLU A 160 -30.73 5.74 -9.82
N ASP A 161 -30.28 6.51 -10.83
CA ASP A 161 -30.63 6.32 -12.26
C ASP A 161 -29.42 6.24 -13.21
N ALA A 162 -28.19 6.16 -12.67
CA ALA A 162 -27.02 5.81 -13.49
C ALA A 162 -27.10 4.34 -13.89
N SER A 163 -27.92 4.01 -14.89
CA SER A 163 -27.91 2.70 -15.53
C SER A 163 -26.52 2.51 -16.13
N VAL A 164 -25.68 1.78 -15.41
CA VAL A 164 -24.44 1.21 -15.93
C VAL A 164 -24.87 0.29 -17.06
N GLU A 165 -24.26 0.46 -18.24
CA GLU A 165 -24.49 -0.44 -19.36
C GLU A 165 -24.23 -1.89 -18.90
N GLN A 166 -25.21 -2.76 -19.07
CA GLN A 166 -25.12 -4.15 -18.63
C GLN A 166 -24.76 -5.03 -19.84
N PRO A 167 -23.47 -5.37 -20.02
CA PRO A 167 -23.08 -6.27 -21.10
C PRO A 167 -23.66 -7.67 -20.86
N GLU A 168 -23.99 -8.33 -21.95
CA GLU A 168 -24.36 -9.75 -21.95
C GLU A 168 -23.09 -10.59 -21.91
N ILE A 169 -22.90 -11.32 -20.81
CA ILE A 169 -21.77 -12.22 -20.63
C ILE A 169 -22.23 -13.65 -20.86
N ARG A 170 -21.64 -14.31 -21.85
CA ARG A 170 -21.96 -15.68 -22.30
C ARG A 170 -20.98 -16.72 -21.79
N HIS A 171 -19.73 -16.29 -21.55
CA HIS A 171 -18.67 -17.12 -20.98
C HIS A 171 -17.89 -16.29 -19.95
N VAL A 172 -17.56 -16.88 -18.80
CA VAL A 172 -16.92 -16.15 -17.70
C VAL A 172 -15.98 -17.04 -16.88
N MET A 173 -14.85 -16.47 -16.47
CA MET A 173 -13.90 -17.06 -15.53
C MET A 173 -14.43 -16.98 -14.09
N ASN A 174 -14.62 -18.14 -13.44
CA ASN A 174 -15.07 -18.19 -12.06
C ASN A 174 -13.91 -17.95 -11.09
N PHE A 175 -13.56 -16.68 -10.89
CA PHE A 175 -12.54 -16.24 -9.96
C PHE A 175 -13.10 -16.08 -8.54
N ARG A 176 -12.41 -16.60 -7.53
CA ARG A 176 -12.74 -16.43 -6.12
C ARG A 176 -11.65 -15.64 -5.42
N PRO A 177 -11.91 -14.39 -5.01
CA PRO A 177 -10.97 -13.58 -4.26
C PRO A 177 -10.50 -14.26 -2.97
N SER A 178 -9.27 -13.95 -2.54
CA SER A 178 -8.72 -14.42 -1.25
C SER A 178 -9.37 -13.75 -0.04
N GLY A 179 -9.96 -12.56 -0.22
CA GLY A 179 -10.56 -11.73 0.83
C GLY A 179 -9.55 -10.95 1.70
N ARG A 180 -8.25 -11.00 1.38
CA ARG A 180 -7.19 -10.36 2.19
C ARG A 180 -6.56 -9.12 1.56
N ALA A 181 -6.39 -9.12 0.24
CA ALA A 181 -5.56 -8.14 -0.46
C ALA A 181 -6.23 -7.57 -1.73
N GLY A 182 -7.56 -7.68 -1.86
CA GLY A 182 -8.25 -7.28 -3.07
C GLY A 182 -9.69 -6.79 -2.87
N GLN A 183 -10.18 -6.06 -3.86
CA GLN A 183 -11.49 -5.42 -3.90
C GLN A 183 -12.19 -5.76 -5.21
N THR A 184 -13.44 -6.20 -5.12
CA THR A 184 -14.30 -6.40 -6.30
C THR A 184 -14.90 -5.07 -6.73
N LEU A 185 -14.47 -4.60 -7.91
CA LEU A 185 -14.89 -3.33 -8.50
C LEU A 185 -16.20 -3.47 -9.27
N ILE A 186 -16.38 -4.59 -9.97
CA ILE A 186 -17.62 -4.95 -10.66
C ILE A 186 -17.97 -6.39 -10.27
N GLU A 187 -19.15 -6.57 -9.71
CA GLU A 187 -19.73 -7.86 -9.35
C GLU A 187 -20.77 -8.29 -10.40
N LEU A 188 -20.78 -9.58 -10.70
CA LEU A 188 -21.72 -10.19 -11.63
C LEU A 188 -22.94 -10.76 -10.90
N SER A 189 -24.05 -10.85 -11.63
CA SER A 189 -25.32 -11.46 -11.17
C SER A 189 -25.23 -12.94 -10.76
N ASN A 190 -24.10 -13.60 -11.02
CA ASN A 190 -23.82 -14.96 -10.57
C ASN A 190 -22.90 -15.01 -9.32
N GLY A 191 -22.61 -13.86 -8.71
CA GLY A 191 -21.78 -13.71 -7.51
C GLY A 191 -20.27 -13.75 -7.76
N PHE A 192 -19.80 -13.93 -9.00
CA PHE A 192 -18.38 -13.83 -9.33
C PHE A 192 -17.99 -12.38 -9.64
N PRO A 193 -16.74 -11.97 -9.36
CA PRO A 193 -16.26 -10.66 -9.78
C PRO A 193 -16.06 -10.63 -11.30
N PHE A 194 -16.51 -9.55 -11.94
CA PHE A 194 -16.17 -9.22 -13.32
C PHE A 194 -14.81 -8.52 -13.40
N LEU A 195 -14.62 -7.51 -12.55
CA LEU A 195 -13.39 -6.75 -12.43
C LEU A 195 -12.96 -6.77 -10.96
N HIS A 196 -11.78 -7.31 -10.70
CA HIS A 196 -11.23 -7.43 -9.35
C HIS A 196 -9.84 -6.82 -9.29
N GLU A 197 -9.61 -5.94 -8.32
CA GLU A 197 -8.29 -5.40 -8.01
C GLU A 197 -7.63 -6.22 -6.90
N VAL A 198 -6.35 -6.49 -7.05
CA VAL A 198 -5.48 -7.05 -6.01
C VAL A 198 -4.27 -6.15 -5.85
N ARG A 199 -3.97 -5.75 -4.62
CA ARG A 199 -2.77 -4.97 -4.28
C ARG A 199 -1.71 -5.91 -3.74
N HIS A 200 -0.49 -5.79 -4.24
CA HIS A 200 0.63 -6.63 -3.84
C HIS A 200 1.94 -5.86 -3.97
N GLY A 201 2.73 -5.83 -2.89
CA GLY A 201 3.91 -4.96 -2.78
C GLY A 201 3.54 -3.50 -3.04
N GLY A 202 4.32 -2.82 -3.87
CA GLY A 202 4.04 -1.46 -4.35
C GLY A 202 3.06 -1.37 -5.52
N GLY A 203 2.65 -2.50 -6.10
CA GLY A 203 1.88 -2.55 -7.36
C GLY A 203 0.52 -3.20 -7.21
N ARG A 204 -0.07 -3.52 -8.37
CA ARG A 204 -1.45 -4.01 -8.45
C ARG A 204 -1.72 -4.86 -9.67
N LEU A 205 -2.65 -5.79 -9.50
CA LEU A 205 -3.23 -6.64 -10.52
C LEU A 205 -4.72 -6.30 -10.68
N LEU A 206 -5.16 -6.02 -11.91
CA LEU A 206 -6.56 -6.04 -12.29
C LEU A 206 -6.87 -7.35 -13.02
N LEU A 207 -7.93 -8.03 -12.58
CA LEU A 207 -8.43 -9.25 -13.20
C LEU A 207 -9.76 -8.97 -13.89
N MET A 208 -9.82 -9.21 -15.19
CA MET A 208 -11.07 -9.24 -15.95
C MET A 208 -11.58 -10.68 -15.96
N ALA A 209 -12.89 -10.88 -15.82
CA ALA A 209 -13.48 -12.22 -15.84
C ALA A 209 -13.75 -12.75 -17.25
N VAL A 210 -13.61 -11.90 -18.26
CA VAL A 210 -13.87 -12.23 -19.67
C VAL A 210 -12.69 -11.82 -20.54
N ALA A 211 -12.42 -12.56 -21.62
CA ALA A 211 -11.50 -12.10 -22.64
C ALA A 211 -12.13 -10.91 -23.42
N PRO A 212 -11.32 -10.00 -24.00
CA PRO A 212 -11.81 -8.82 -24.71
C PRO A 212 -12.28 -9.17 -26.13
N THR A 213 -13.16 -10.16 -26.26
CA THR A 213 -13.67 -10.66 -27.54
C THR A 213 -15.17 -10.91 -27.50
N GLN A 214 -15.84 -10.79 -28.65
CA GLN A 214 -17.28 -11.07 -28.76
C GLN A 214 -17.67 -12.52 -28.45
N ALA A 215 -16.71 -13.45 -28.45
CA ALA A 215 -16.97 -14.84 -28.06
C ALA A 215 -17.34 -14.96 -26.57
N TRP A 216 -16.87 -14.05 -25.71
CA TRP A 216 -17.13 -14.11 -24.26
C TRP A 216 -18.29 -13.24 -23.84
N SER A 217 -18.36 -12.02 -24.36
CA SER A 217 -19.39 -11.04 -24.04
C SER A 217 -19.56 -10.04 -25.17
N ASP A 218 -20.66 -9.31 -25.20
CA ASP A 218 -20.84 -8.21 -26.15
C ASP A 218 -20.10 -6.92 -25.72
N LEU A 219 -19.40 -6.93 -24.57
CA LEU A 219 -18.70 -5.78 -24.03
C LEU A 219 -17.81 -5.07 -25.07
N PRO A 220 -16.97 -5.75 -25.89
CA PRO A 220 -16.06 -5.06 -26.82
C PRO A 220 -16.74 -4.17 -27.87
N VAL A 221 -18.05 -4.34 -28.10
CA VAL A 221 -18.84 -3.52 -29.03
C VAL A 221 -19.81 -2.57 -28.31
N ARG A 222 -19.74 -2.51 -26.98
CA ARG A 222 -20.53 -1.65 -26.11
C ARG A 222 -19.77 -0.35 -25.82
N GLY A 223 -20.50 0.73 -25.52
CA GLY A 223 -19.90 2.05 -25.30
C GLY A 223 -18.96 2.10 -24.09
N LEU A 224 -19.20 1.24 -23.10
CA LEU A 224 -18.39 1.16 -21.87
C LEU A 224 -16.98 0.58 -22.07
N PHE A 225 -16.71 -0.19 -23.13
CA PHE A 225 -15.45 -0.95 -23.24
C PHE A 225 -14.21 -0.07 -23.32
N VAL A 226 -14.20 0.90 -24.24
CA VAL A 226 -13.03 1.78 -24.44
C VAL A 226 -12.74 2.61 -23.18
N PRO A 227 -13.72 3.31 -22.56
CA PRO A 227 -13.48 4.03 -21.32
C PRO A 227 -13.00 3.14 -20.17
N LEU A 228 -13.60 1.95 -19.99
CA LEU A 228 -13.23 1.02 -18.93
C LEU A 228 -11.81 0.51 -19.11
N LEU A 229 -11.44 0.10 -20.32
CA LEU A 229 -10.11 -0.37 -20.64
C LEU A 229 -9.08 0.75 -20.48
N TYR A 230 -9.32 1.92 -21.09
CA TYR A 230 -8.43 3.07 -20.99
C TYR A 230 -8.17 3.43 -19.53
N ARG A 231 -9.22 3.54 -18.71
CA ARG A 231 -9.11 3.86 -17.28
C ARG A 231 -8.42 2.76 -16.49
N SER A 232 -8.63 1.49 -16.84
CA SER A 232 -7.91 0.37 -16.22
C SER A 232 -6.40 0.46 -16.48
N VAL A 233 -6.00 0.66 -17.73
CA VAL A 233 -4.59 0.80 -18.11
C VAL A 233 -3.99 2.08 -17.51
N TYR A 234 -4.72 3.19 -17.55
CA TYR A 234 -4.33 4.45 -16.91
C TYR A 234 -4.09 4.27 -15.40
N TYR A 235 -5.02 3.63 -14.70
CA TYR A 235 -4.92 3.38 -13.27
C TYR A 235 -3.74 2.46 -12.92
N LEU A 236 -3.51 1.41 -13.70
CA LEU A 236 -2.38 0.49 -13.53
C LEU A 236 -1.03 1.17 -13.77
N SER A 237 -0.96 2.02 -14.79
CA SER A 237 0.25 2.78 -15.16
C SER A 237 0.49 4.03 -14.29
N ALA A 238 -0.50 4.44 -13.49
CA ALA A 238 -0.39 5.56 -12.55
C ALA A 238 0.35 5.20 -11.25
N SER A 239 0.71 3.94 -11.04
CA SER A 239 1.41 3.46 -9.85
C SER A 239 2.79 4.14 -9.73
N THR A 240 3.06 4.79 -8.58
CA THR A 240 4.26 5.61 -8.27
C THR A 240 4.43 6.92 -9.05
N SER A 241 3.73 7.09 -10.18
CA SER A 241 3.98 8.16 -11.14
C SER A 241 3.08 9.39 -10.97
N VAL A 242 1.78 9.27 -10.62
CA VAL A 242 0.87 10.43 -10.67
C VAL A 242 0.89 11.29 -9.39
N ALA A 243 0.79 10.69 -8.21
CA ALA A 243 1.18 11.36 -6.97
C ALA A 243 2.68 11.11 -6.84
N GLY A 244 3.51 12.10 -7.18
CA GLY A 244 4.96 11.92 -7.15
C GLY A 244 5.39 11.35 -5.81
N GLU A 245 6.21 10.29 -5.84
CA GLU A 245 6.70 9.63 -4.65
C GLU A 245 7.20 10.67 -3.63
N GLN A 246 6.70 10.54 -2.41
CA GLN A 246 7.13 11.37 -1.28
C GLN A 246 8.16 10.56 -0.51
N LEU A 247 9.38 11.06 -0.48
CA LEU A 247 10.44 10.48 0.33
C LEU A 247 10.48 11.18 1.68
N VAL A 248 10.89 10.45 2.70
CA VAL A 248 11.12 11.01 4.04
C VAL A 248 12.58 11.39 4.16
N ALA A 249 12.84 12.64 4.52
CA ALA A 249 14.19 13.15 4.74
C ALA A 249 14.98 12.25 5.71
N GLY A 250 16.22 11.93 5.37
CA GLY A 250 17.12 11.09 6.17
C GLY A 250 16.75 9.59 6.22
N THR A 251 15.71 9.15 5.50
CA THR A 251 15.27 7.74 5.48
C THR A 251 15.70 7.05 4.18
N PRO A 252 16.34 5.87 4.25
CA PRO A 252 16.66 5.10 3.05
C PRO A 252 15.40 4.75 2.27
N SER A 253 15.42 5.00 0.96
CA SER A 253 14.28 4.78 0.08
C SER A 253 14.74 4.26 -1.28
N GLU A 254 13.89 3.52 -1.98
CA GLU A 254 14.13 3.09 -3.36
C GLU A 254 13.21 3.88 -4.29
N LEU A 255 13.77 4.51 -5.33
CA LEU A 255 13.01 5.26 -6.34
C LEU A 255 13.05 4.51 -7.67
N ARG A 256 11.88 4.12 -8.18
CA ARG A 256 11.77 3.47 -9.50
C ARG A 256 11.65 4.51 -10.60
N VAL A 257 12.54 4.43 -11.60
CA VAL A 257 12.55 5.30 -12.79
C VAL A 257 12.45 4.45 -14.05
N THR A 258 11.48 4.81 -14.89
CA THR A 258 11.22 4.20 -16.20
C THR A 258 11.55 5.19 -17.33
N GLY A 259 11.72 4.68 -18.55
CA GLY A 259 11.87 5.51 -19.75
C GLY A 259 13.27 6.07 -19.98
N VAL A 260 14.25 5.69 -19.15
CA VAL A 260 15.64 6.14 -19.27
C VAL A 260 16.51 5.06 -19.91
N PRO A 261 17.56 5.43 -20.68
CA PRO A 261 18.54 4.47 -21.17
C PRO A 261 19.21 3.69 -20.01
N PRO A 262 19.52 2.38 -20.18
CA PRO A 262 20.11 1.56 -19.11
C PRO A 262 21.44 2.10 -18.54
N ASP A 263 22.23 2.79 -19.37
CA ASP A 263 23.52 3.37 -19.00
C ASP A 263 23.41 4.84 -18.58
N ALA A 264 22.20 5.41 -18.51
CA ALA A 264 22.01 6.78 -18.07
C ALA A 264 22.41 6.90 -16.59
N SER A 265 23.36 7.79 -16.30
CA SER A 265 23.66 8.18 -14.93
C SER A 265 22.60 9.15 -14.45
N LEU A 266 21.82 8.74 -13.44
CA LEU A 266 20.79 9.57 -12.84
C LEU A 266 21.36 10.35 -11.65
N ARG A 267 21.04 11.64 -11.58
CA ARG A 267 21.40 12.52 -10.46
C ARG A 267 20.16 13.20 -9.89
N LEU A 268 20.16 13.42 -8.59
CA LEU A 268 19.15 14.16 -7.86
C LEU A 268 19.68 15.56 -7.60
N GLN A 269 19.02 16.58 -8.15
CA GLN A 269 19.33 17.98 -7.90
C GLN A 269 18.26 18.57 -6.96
N GLY A 270 18.65 18.91 -5.75
CA GLY A 270 17.78 19.44 -4.71
C GLY A 270 17.69 20.97 -4.67
N PRO A 271 17.01 21.51 -3.65
CA PRO A 271 17.11 22.92 -3.27
C PRO A 271 18.56 23.33 -3.00
N ASP A 272 18.85 24.62 -3.14
CA ASP A 272 20.14 25.23 -2.75
C ASP A 272 21.40 24.62 -3.39
N GLY A 273 21.23 23.93 -4.53
CA GLY A 273 22.34 23.38 -5.31
C GLY A 273 22.85 22.03 -4.80
N ILE A 274 22.11 21.36 -3.90
CA ILE A 274 22.42 19.98 -3.49
C ILE A 274 22.39 19.07 -4.72
N GLU A 275 23.45 18.28 -4.90
CA GLU A 275 23.53 17.28 -5.94
C GLU A 275 23.92 15.93 -5.33
N VAL A 276 23.04 14.94 -5.50
CA VAL A 276 23.24 13.58 -4.99
C VAL A 276 23.23 12.62 -6.17
N THR A 277 24.26 11.80 -6.27
CA THR A 277 24.30 10.69 -7.25
C THR A 277 24.04 9.39 -6.48
N PRO A 278 22.80 8.89 -6.45
CA PRO A 278 22.48 7.65 -5.73
C PRO A 278 23.11 6.43 -6.41
N GLU A 279 23.23 5.34 -5.67
CA GLU A 279 23.54 4.05 -6.29
C GLU A 279 22.39 3.63 -7.20
N GLN A 280 22.71 3.20 -8.41
CA GLN A 280 21.72 2.81 -9.41
C GLN A 280 21.90 1.34 -9.78
N ARG A 281 20.77 0.63 -9.85
CA ARG A 281 20.71 -0.76 -10.30
C ARG A 281 19.69 -0.90 -11.41
N THR A 282 20.10 -1.46 -12.54
CA THR A 282 19.20 -1.79 -13.64
C THR A 282 18.67 -3.20 -13.40
N LEU A 283 17.37 -3.32 -13.19
CA LEU A 283 16.71 -4.60 -12.98
C LEU A 283 15.51 -4.72 -13.90
N PHE A 284 15.58 -5.67 -14.83
CA PHE A 284 14.50 -6.02 -15.76
C PHE A 284 13.98 -4.80 -16.55
N GLY A 285 14.85 -3.91 -17.04
CA GLY A 285 14.49 -2.74 -17.85
C GLY A 285 14.03 -1.49 -17.09
N ALA A 286 13.92 -1.55 -15.75
CA ALA A 286 13.74 -0.38 -14.90
C ALA A 286 15.08 0.02 -14.25
N THR A 287 15.26 1.32 -14.01
CA THR A 287 16.36 1.84 -13.19
C THR A 287 15.82 2.10 -11.78
N LEU A 288 16.39 1.43 -10.79
CA LEU A 288 16.07 1.66 -9.38
C LEU A 288 17.21 2.48 -8.77
N LEU A 289 16.86 3.60 -8.15
CA LEU A 289 17.80 4.45 -7.43
C LEU A 289 17.70 4.12 -5.94
N GLU A 290 18.79 3.65 -5.37
CA GLU A 290 18.92 3.43 -3.94
C GLU A 290 19.38 4.73 -3.29
N ILE A 291 18.41 5.39 -2.64
CA ILE A 291 18.62 6.63 -1.93
C ILE A 291 18.94 6.24 -0.50
N GLY A 292 20.20 6.48 -0.08
CA GLY A 292 20.62 6.31 1.30
C GLY A 292 20.03 7.39 2.23
N ARG A 293 20.72 7.68 3.33
CA ARG A 293 20.33 8.75 4.27
C ARG A 293 20.83 10.14 3.87
N THR A 294 21.16 10.34 2.60
CA THR A 294 21.83 11.54 2.10
C THR A 294 20.86 12.70 1.83
N LEU A 295 19.60 12.41 1.53
CA LEU A 295 18.57 13.44 1.33
C LEU A 295 18.04 13.92 2.68
N VAL A 296 18.72 14.87 3.30
CA VAL A 296 18.34 15.42 4.62
C VAL A 296 17.55 16.72 4.54
N GLU A 297 17.68 17.46 3.44
CA GLU A 297 16.96 18.73 3.27
C GLU A 297 15.62 18.50 2.58
N PRO A 298 14.50 18.93 3.18
CA PRO A 298 13.19 18.88 2.54
C PRO A 298 13.12 19.79 1.32
N GLY A 299 12.35 19.38 0.32
CA GLY A 299 12.18 20.15 -0.90
C GLY A 299 11.84 19.31 -2.11
N LEU A 300 11.85 19.95 -3.28
CA LEU A 300 11.64 19.30 -4.57
C LEU A 300 12.99 18.96 -5.19
N TYR A 301 13.23 17.67 -5.42
CA TYR A 301 14.43 17.17 -6.07
C TYR A 301 14.11 16.81 -7.52
N ALA A 302 14.87 17.36 -8.46
CA ALA A 302 14.82 17.02 -9.87
C ALA A 302 15.71 15.80 -10.15
N VAL A 303 15.11 14.73 -10.67
CA VAL A 303 15.84 13.56 -11.19
C VAL A 303 16.29 13.91 -12.61
N GLN A 304 17.59 13.96 -12.85
CA GLN A 304 18.18 14.30 -14.14
C GLN A 304 18.90 13.10 -14.76
N ALA A 305 18.70 12.90 -16.05
CA ALA A 305 19.50 12.03 -16.91
C ALA A 305 20.34 12.92 -17.84
N GLY A 306 21.59 13.17 -17.49
CA GLY A 306 22.43 14.14 -18.20
C GLY A 306 21.87 15.56 -18.10
N THR A 307 21.40 16.12 -19.22
CA THR A 307 20.78 17.47 -19.27
C THR A 307 19.24 17.43 -19.23
N THR A 308 18.64 16.24 -19.28
CA THR A 308 17.19 16.08 -19.36
C THR A 308 16.64 15.79 -17.97
N GLN A 309 15.67 16.60 -17.52
CA GLN A 309 14.93 16.32 -16.31
C GLN A 309 13.90 15.21 -16.58
N VAL A 310 14.04 14.08 -15.90
CA VAL A 310 13.17 12.90 -16.04
C VAL A 310 11.90 13.08 -15.22
N ARG A 311 12.03 13.46 -13.94
CA ARG A 311 10.90 13.72 -13.04
C ARG A 311 11.32 14.61 -11.87
N ARG A 312 10.34 15.02 -11.05
CA ARG A 312 10.57 15.58 -9.71
C ARG A 312 10.06 14.62 -8.66
N VAL A 313 10.69 14.67 -7.49
CA VAL A 313 10.37 13.90 -6.30
C VAL A 313 10.30 14.88 -5.13
N ALA A 314 9.31 14.71 -4.26
CA ALA A 314 9.19 15.53 -3.06
C ALA A 314 9.87 14.81 -1.89
N VAL A 315 10.75 15.52 -1.18
CA VAL A 315 11.33 15.04 0.08
C VAL A 315 10.74 15.90 1.19
N ASN A 316 10.10 15.26 2.16
CA ASN A 316 9.49 15.94 3.30
C ASN A 316 10.04 15.37 4.61
N ILE A 317 9.90 16.12 5.70
CA ILE A 317 10.14 15.56 7.04
C ILE A 317 9.08 14.50 7.38
N GLN A 318 9.36 13.69 8.39
CA GLN A 318 8.42 12.68 8.84
C GLN A 318 7.19 13.35 9.48
N PRO A 319 5.96 13.11 8.97
CA PRO A 319 4.75 13.80 9.45
C PRO A 319 4.28 13.32 10.83
N ALA A 320 5.01 12.41 11.47
CA ALA A 320 4.65 11.87 12.78
C ALA A 320 4.62 12.96 13.86
N GLU A 321 5.47 13.99 13.73
CA GLU A 321 5.48 15.15 14.62
C GLU A 321 4.18 15.97 14.51
N SER A 322 3.59 16.05 13.32
CA SER A 322 2.33 16.74 13.07
C SER A 322 1.08 15.94 13.49
N ASN A 323 1.24 14.73 14.04
CA ASN A 323 0.11 13.95 14.54
C ASN A 323 -0.30 14.42 15.95
N LEU A 324 -1.28 15.30 16.00
CA LEU A 324 -1.83 15.83 17.26
C LEU A 324 -2.84 14.89 17.97
N GLN A 325 -2.93 13.63 17.55
CA GLN A 325 -3.77 12.66 18.25
C GLN A 325 -3.26 12.45 19.68
N VAL A 326 -4.18 12.60 20.64
CA VAL A 326 -3.87 12.40 22.06
C VAL A 326 -3.56 10.93 22.30
N ALA A 327 -2.33 10.63 22.72
CA ALA A 327 -1.94 9.29 23.14
C ALA A 327 -2.71 8.87 24.39
N THR A 328 -3.03 7.58 24.51
CA THR A 328 -3.56 7.04 25.76
C THR A 328 -2.49 7.10 26.86
N PRO A 329 -2.87 7.19 28.15
CA PRO A 329 -1.89 7.23 29.25
C PRO A 329 -0.90 6.06 29.23
N GLU A 330 -1.36 4.88 28.81
CA GLU A 330 -0.55 3.66 28.69
C GLU A 330 0.45 3.74 27.53
N ALA A 331 0.00 4.20 26.36
CA ALA A 331 0.88 4.38 25.21
C ALA A 331 1.92 5.49 25.46
N ALA A 332 1.51 6.56 26.16
CA ALA A 332 2.40 7.64 26.54
C ALA A 332 3.44 7.19 27.57
N SER A 333 3.04 6.42 28.59
CA SER A 333 3.98 5.91 29.60
C SER A 333 4.99 4.95 28.99
N GLU A 334 4.56 4.04 28.11
CA GLU A 334 5.44 3.14 27.38
C GLU A 334 6.43 3.91 26.50
N THR A 335 5.95 4.90 25.73
CA THR A 335 6.81 5.72 24.87
C THR A 335 7.85 6.49 25.68
N LEU A 336 7.44 7.14 26.77
CA LEU A 336 8.35 7.90 27.64
C LEU A 336 9.35 6.99 28.34
N GLN A 337 8.93 5.80 28.79
CA GLN A 337 9.83 4.83 29.40
C GLN A 337 10.88 4.33 28.41
N ASN A 338 10.48 4.07 27.15
CA ASN A 338 11.39 3.65 26.09
C ASN A 338 12.42 4.74 25.73
N VAL A 339 11.99 6.01 25.68
CA VAL A 339 12.87 7.13 25.31
C VAL A 339 13.80 7.53 26.46
N THR A 340 13.28 7.57 27.69
CA THR A 340 14.04 8.08 28.86
C THR A 340 14.81 6.99 29.61
N GLY A 341 14.41 5.72 29.46
CA GLY A 341 14.92 4.61 30.25
C GLY A 341 14.46 4.62 31.72
N VAL A 342 13.55 5.52 32.10
CA VAL A 342 13.05 5.68 33.47
C VAL A 342 11.66 5.04 33.58
N PRO A 343 11.33 4.31 34.65
CA PRO A 343 9.97 3.81 34.86
C PRO A 343 8.98 4.98 34.95
N VAL A 344 8.01 4.99 34.03
CA VAL A 344 6.94 6.00 33.98
C VAL A 344 5.64 5.36 34.47
N GLN A 345 5.00 5.99 35.45
CA GLN A 345 3.67 5.60 35.92
C GLN A 345 2.65 6.66 35.54
N SER A 346 1.58 6.23 34.87
CA SER A 346 0.44 7.10 34.58
C SER A 346 -0.38 7.32 35.86
N VAL A 347 -0.49 8.57 36.30
CA VAL A 347 -1.43 8.95 37.36
C VAL A 347 -2.75 9.32 36.69
N SER A 348 -3.72 8.39 36.68
CA SER A 348 -5.04 8.67 36.14
C SER A 348 -5.77 9.67 37.04
N ARG A 349 -6.27 10.77 36.46
CA ARG A 349 -7.19 11.72 37.10
C ARG A 349 -8.59 11.10 37.18
N GLN A 350 -8.70 9.92 37.79
CA GLN A 350 -9.97 9.22 37.93
C GLN A 350 -10.40 9.17 39.39
N LEU A 351 -10.17 10.27 40.11
CA LEU A 351 -10.66 10.47 41.46
C LEU A 351 -11.08 11.94 41.60
N SER A 352 -12.27 12.15 42.14
CA SER A 352 -12.93 13.44 42.30
C SER A 352 -12.28 14.37 43.33
N GLY A 353 -10.99 14.21 43.62
CA GLY A 353 -10.19 15.01 44.56
C GLY A 353 -9.05 15.70 43.80
N GLY A 354 -8.88 17.00 44.02
CA GLY A 354 -7.91 17.83 43.30
C GLY A 354 -6.44 17.54 43.63
N THR A 355 -5.59 18.51 43.32
CA THR A 355 -4.11 18.54 43.42
C THR A 355 -3.52 18.01 44.74
N GLU A 356 -4.33 17.92 45.81
CA GLU A 356 -3.93 17.44 47.13
C GLU A 356 -3.54 15.95 47.15
N GLU A 357 -4.24 15.08 46.41
CA GLU A 357 -4.00 13.62 46.41
C GLU A 357 -2.70 13.24 45.68
N ILE A 358 -2.32 14.03 44.67
CA ILE A 358 -1.02 13.90 43.96
C ILE A 358 0.11 14.28 44.91
N SER A 359 -0.06 15.37 45.68
CA SER A 359 0.95 15.77 46.67
C SER A 359 1.09 14.78 47.82
N GLU A 360 0.01 14.08 48.19
CA GLU A 360 0.04 13.04 49.21
C GLU A 360 0.74 11.76 48.71
N THR A 361 0.46 11.34 47.47
CA THR A 361 1.13 10.19 46.84
C THR A 361 2.63 10.44 46.65
N LEU A 362 3.02 11.65 46.25
CA LEU A 362 4.43 12.06 46.15
C LEU A 362 5.11 12.14 47.53
N ARG A 363 4.41 12.65 48.54
CA ARG A 363 4.92 12.68 49.93
C ARG A 363 5.12 11.28 50.48
N THR A 364 4.23 10.34 50.21
CA THR A 364 4.34 8.96 50.70
C THR A 364 5.53 8.22 50.06
N GLN A 365 5.94 8.59 48.84
CA GLN A 365 7.15 8.03 48.22
C GLN A 365 8.45 8.67 48.72
N GLN A 366 8.45 9.98 49.05
CA GLN A 366 9.64 10.66 49.59
C GLN A 366 9.83 10.45 51.09
N ALA A 367 8.74 10.40 51.85
CA ALA A 367 8.72 10.06 53.26
C ALA A 367 8.51 8.55 53.38
N GLY A 368 9.61 7.78 53.33
CA GLY A 368 9.56 6.34 53.60
C GLY A 368 8.72 6.05 54.86
N THR A 369 7.99 4.93 54.84
CA THR A 369 6.99 4.56 55.86
C THR A 369 7.48 4.86 57.28
N GLU A 370 6.71 5.60 58.07
CA GLU A 370 7.05 5.98 59.44
C GLU A 370 7.09 4.77 60.40
N ILE A 371 8.22 4.06 60.45
CA ILE A 371 8.42 2.86 61.29
C ILE A 371 8.57 3.21 62.78
N TRP A 372 8.69 4.50 63.14
CA TRP A 372 8.91 4.93 64.53
C TRP A 372 7.78 4.49 65.46
N ASN A 373 6.53 4.47 64.99
CA ASN A 373 5.39 3.97 65.75
C ASN A 373 5.56 2.48 66.13
N VAL A 374 6.10 1.67 65.21
CA VAL A 374 6.38 0.25 65.44
C VAL A 374 7.52 0.09 66.45
N PHE A 375 8.59 0.88 66.33
CA PHE A 375 9.69 0.88 67.30
C PHE A 375 9.26 1.34 68.69
N LEU A 376 8.36 2.33 68.79
CA LEU A 376 7.85 2.84 70.05
C LEU A 376 6.95 1.81 70.75
N LEU A 377 6.09 1.11 70.00
CA LEU A 377 5.30 -0.01 70.50
C LEU A 377 6.21 -1.14 71.03
N LEU A 378 7.24 -1.52 70.26
CA LEU A 378 8.20 -2.56 70.67
C LEU A 378 8.97 -2.15 71.94
N ALA A 379 9.39 -0.88 72.05
CA ALA A 379 10.03 -0.38 73.26
C ALA A 379 9.11 -0.46 74.48
N LEU A 380 7.83 -0.12 74.32
CA LEU A 380 6.83 -0.22 75.39
C LEU A 380 6.61 -1.67 75.82
N ILE A 381 6.57 -2.61 74.85
CA ILE A 381 6.46 -4.05 75.11
C ILE A 381 7.69 -4.54 75.87
N PHE A 382 8.90 -4.14 75.48
CA PHE A 382 10.12 -4.53 76.19
C PHE A 382 10.17 -3.97 77.62
N LEU A 383 9.70 -2.74 77.84
CA LEU A 383 9.65 -2.14 79.18
C LEU A 383 8.63 -2.87 80.07
N ALA A 384 7.47 -3.23 79.52
CA ALA A 384 6.49 -4.05 80.23
C ALA A 384 7.04 -5.46 80.54
N ALA A 385 7.74 -6.08 79.59
CA ALA A 385 8.40 -7.37 79.78
C ALA A 385 9.51 -7.29 80.85
N GLU A 386 10.32 -6.23 80.84
CA GLU A 386 11.33 -5.96 81.85
C GLU A 386 10.70 -5.80 83.23
N MET A 387 9.63 -5.02 83.36
CA MET A 387 8.89 -4.91 84.63
C MET A 387 8.37 -6.26 85.13
N LEU A 388 7.84 -7.10 84.24
CA LEU A 388 7.36 -8.43 84.61
C LEU A 388 8.50 -9.35 85.06
N VAL A 389 9.65 -9.31 84.38
CA VAL A 389 10.85 -10.08 84.76
C VAL A 389 11.41 -9.56 86.09
N ALA A 390 11.56 -8.25 86.26
CA ALA A 390 12.07 -7.62 87.48
C ALA A 390 11.16 -7.90 88.69
N ASN A 391 9.85 -7.98 88.49
CA ASN A 391 8.91 -8.30 89.57
C ASN A 391 8.95 -9.79 89.98
N GLN A 392 9.38 -10.68 89.08
CA GLN A 392 9.53 -12.12 89.37
C GLN A 392 10.94 -12.49 89.86
N TRP A 393 11.91 -11.58 89.72
CA TRP A 393 13.26 -11.72 90.24
C TRP A 393 13.41 -10.92 91.54
N THR A 394 13.12 -11.57 92.66
CA THR A 394 13.72 -11.18 93.93
C THR A 394 15.21 -11.58 93.92
N PRO A 395 16.15 -10.63 93.98
CA PRO A 395 17.53 -10.97 94.31
C PRO A 395 17.57 -11.57 95.72
N GLU A 396 18.09 -12.80 95.87
CA GLU A 396 18.57 -13.28 97.16
C GLU A 396 19.63 -12.30 97.66
N THR A 397 19.24 -11.47 98.63
CA THR A 397 20.13 -10.69 99.48
C THR A 397 19.92 -11.23 100.89
N ALA A 398 20.92 -11.50 101.71
CA ALA A 398 22.28 -10.97 101.75
C ALA A 398 23.20 -11.87 102.61
N SER A 399 24.50 -11.59 102.56
CA SER A 399 25.48 -11.58 103.68
C SER A 399 25.66 -12.89 104.48
N ALA A 400 26.85 -13.46 104.64
CA ALA A 400 28.24 -12.99 104.52
C ALA A 400 29.17 -14.14 104.14
#